data_AF-A0A7G3GG59-F1
#
_entry.id   AF-A0A7G3GG59-F1
#
_cell.length_a   1.000
_cell.length_b   1.000
_cell.length_c   1.000
_cell.angle_alpha   90.00
_cell.angle_beta   90.00
_cell.angle_gamma   90.00
#
_symmetry.space_group_name_H-M   'P 1'
#
loop_
_entity.id
_entity.type
_entity.pdbx_description
1 polymer ?
#
loop_
_entity_poly.entity_id
_entity_poly.type
_entity_poly.pdbx_seq_one_letter_code
_entity_poly.pdbx_strand_id
1 'polypeptide(L)'
;MLKTLLRHWADLPWLKRHIHDLRGDFQRLLLLAAVAGITMLALNHLSWGGTPGDLLSALAFVLITMILMMHILRRVLLPFVQMGTLVHKAYEDPLASAIIFAAVILFKSVLILSFVLLFIAPGHASSLPGGLPAHAYRNLPILLTEQQRFWPDHPAPSVLAAQVEQETCPSLHSAQCWSERAELKTSREHGIGLGQITRTARFDTLSALKRQYGALLANWSWAAPYNPALQARALVLQDKQCYTPIRGTANTKEHLAMSLNCYNAGPGMLAISRSRCAAQRGCKPDHWFGHVELAAGPSRTTGYGKRSFYAISREYVSNIMLKRRNRYQFLDAQSANV
;
A
#
# COMPACT_ATOMS: atom_id res chain seq x y z
N MET A 1 -13.73 27.85 55.38
CA MET A 1 -12.66 28.59 54.68
C MET A 1 -12.64 28.29 53.17
N LEU A 2 -12.58 27.04 52.72
CA LEU A 2 -12.58 26.67 51.29
C LEU A 2 -13.86 27.10 50.51
N LYS A 3 -15.05 26.94 51.10
CA LYS A 3 -16.33 27.38 50.51
C LYS A 3 -16.44 28.90 50.34
N THR A 4 -15.84 29.66 51.26
CA THR A 4 -15.85 31.12 51.25
C THR A 4 -14.89 31.66 50.19
N LEU A 5 -13.71 31.03 50.05
CA LEU A 5 -12.78 31.28 48.96
C LEU A 5 -13.43 30.98 47.60
N LEU A 6 -14.01 29.80 47.41
CA LEU A 6 -14.67 29.42 46.14
C LEU A 6 -15.80 30.39 45.72
N ARG A 7 -16.58 30.93 46.67
CA ARG A 7 -17.58 31.98 46.39
C ARG A 7 -16.94 33.29 45.95
N HIS A 8 -15.83 33.69 46.57
CA HIS A 8 -15.12 34.91 46.20
C HIS A 8 -14.51 34.84 44.80
N TRP A 9 -13.97 33.67 44.41
CA TRP A 9 -13.48 33.44 43.06
C TRP A 9 -14.61 33.45 42.01
N ALA A 10 -15.79 32.89 42.33
CA ALA A 10 -16.95 32.90 41.44
C ALA A 10 -17.54 34.30 41.19
N ASP A 11 -17.30 35.26 42.09
CA ASP A 11 -17.78 36.64 41.98
C ASP A 11 -16.81 37.59 41.27
N LEU A 12 -15.63 37.13 40.88
CA LEU A 12 -14.67 37.94 40.15
C LEU A 12 -15.25 38.40 38.79
N PRO A 13 -15.35 39.71 38.52
CA PRO A 13 -15.97 40.23 37.30
C PRO A 13 -15.31 39.76 36.01
N TRP A 14 -14.00 39.44 36.05
CA TRP A 14 -13.28 38.88 34.92
C TRP A 14 -13.65 37.40 34.67
N LEU A 15 -13.86 36.61 35.74
CA LEU A 15 -14.25 35.21 35.65
C LEU A 15 -15.68 35.06 35.15
N LYS A 16 -16.61 35.90 35.63
CA LYS A 16 -18.01 35.95 35.13
C LYS A 16 -18.08 36.32 33.64
N ARG A 17 -17.28 37.30 33.20
CA ARG A 17 -17.15 37.64 31.77
C ARG A 17 -16.58 36.47 30.96
N HIS A 18 -15.55 35.81 31.48
CA HIS A 18 -14.94 34.65 30.82
C HIS A 18 -15.93 33.49 30.68
N ILE A 19 -16.71 33.18 31.72
CA ILE A 19 -17.75 32.14 31.70
C ILE A 19 -18.88 32.48 30.72
N HIS A 20 -19.33 33.74 30.70
CA HIS A 20 -20.35 34.20 29.76
C HIS A 20 -19.87 34.07 28.30
N ASP A 21 -18.63 34.49 28.04
CA ASP A 21 -17.97 34.39 26.74
C ASP A 21 -17.78 32.92 26.31
N LEU A 22 -17.39 32.05 27.25
CA LEU A 22 -17.27 30.61 27.02
C LEU A 22 -18.62 29.96 26.68
N ARG A 23 -19.72 30.41 27.30
CA ARG A 23 -21.07 29.91 26.99
C ARG A 23 -21.51 30.31 25.59
N GLY A 24 -21.24 31.55 25.18
CA GLY A 24 -21.50 32.02 23.82
C GLY A 24 -20.63 31.29 22.78
N ASP A 25 -19.38 31.01 23.11
CA ASP A 25 -18.49 30.23 22.24
C ASP A 25 -18.92 28.77 22.14
N PHE A 26 -19.34 28.15 23.24
CA PHE A 26 -19.85 26.78 23.24
C PHE A 26 -21.08 26.66 22.36
N GLN A 27 -22.00 27.63 22.40
CA GLN A 27 -23.15 27.69 21.50
C GLN A 27 -22.74 27.83 20.03
N ARG A 28 -21.73 28.67 19.72
CA ARG A 28 -21.20 28.83 18.36
C ARG A 28 -20.49 27.58 17.85
N LEU A 29 -19.73 26.90 18.71
CA LEU A 29 -19.05 25.65 18.40
C LEU A 29 -20.05 24.51 18.17
N LEU A 30 -21.11 24.43 18.99
CA LEU A 30 -22.22 23.49 18.78
C LEU A 30 -22.94 23.75 17.44
N LEU A 31 -23.21 25.02 17.12
CA LEU A 31 -23.83 25.38 15.85
C LEU A 31 -22.93 25.00 14.66
N LEU A 32 -21.63 25.31 14.73
CA LEU A 32 -20.67 24.92 13.70
C LEU A 32 -20.56 23.41 13.55
N ALA A 33 -20.52 22.66 14.65
CA ALA A 33 -20.50 21.20 14.65
C ALA A 33 -21.80 20.60 14.08
N ALA A 34 -22.97 21.20 14.37
CA ALA A 34 -24.25 20.78 13.82
C ALA A 34 -24.33 21.03 12.31
N VAL A 35 -23.96 22.23 11.85
CA VAL A 35 -23.91 22.57 10.42
C VAL A 35 -22.94 21.63 9.69
N ALA A 36 -21.75 21.42 10.26
CA ALA A 36 -20.77 20.47 9.74
C ALA A 36 -21.32 19.05 9.60
N GLY A 37 -21.93 18.51 10.67
CA GLY A 37 -22.51 17.17 10.68
C GLY A 37 -23.62 17.02 9.63
N ILE A 38 -24.49 18.02 9.49
CA ILE A 38 -25.55 18.04 8.47
C ILE A 38 -24.94 18.07 7.07
N THR A 39 -23.92 18.90 6.82
CA THR A 39 -23.23 18.95 5.52
C THR A 39 -22.56 17.61 5.20
N MET A 40 -21.89 16.97 6.16
CA MET A 40 -21.29 15.65 5.94
C MET A 40 -22.32 14.57 5.63
N LEU A 41 -23.43 14.55 6.37
CA LEU A 41 -24.53 13.62 6.11
C LEU A 41 -25.13 13.85 4.71
N ALA A 42 -25.37 15.11 4.33
CA ALA A 42 -25.89 15.46 3.00
C ALA A 42 -24.93 15.05 1.87
N LEU A 43 -23.61 15.25 2.06
CA LEU A 43 -22.59 14.81 1.10
C LEU A 43 -22.49 13.29 1.00
N ASN A 44 -22.66 12.57 2.12
CA ASN A 44 -22.62 11.12 2.18
C ASN A 44 -23.86 10.44 1.56
N HIS A 45 -24.97 11.17 1.41
CA HIS A 45 -26.20 10.65 0.78
C HIS A 45 -26.29 10.90 -0.73
N LEU A 46 -25.37 11.66 -1.32
CA LEU A 46 -25.31 11.83 -2.76
C LEU A 46 -24.57 10.64 -3.39
N SER A 47 -25.26 9.86 -4.22
CA SER A 47 -24.69 8.71 -4.94
C SER A 47 -23.80 9.15 -6.10
N TRP A 48 -22.58 9.61 -5.78
CA TRP A 48 -21.58 9.91 -6.79
C TRP A 48 -20.88 8.62 -7.21
N GLY A 49 -21.20 8.13 -8.41
CA GLY A 49 -20.61 6.95 -9.02
C GLY A 49 -19.10 7.09 -9.20
N GLY A 50 -18.35 6.63 -8.19
CA GLY A 50 -16.94 6.25 -8.25
C GLY A 50 -15.96 7.32 -7.81
N THR A 51 -15.59 7.37 -6.52
CA THR A 51 -14.36 7.98 -5.91
C THR A 51 -14.24 9.51 -5.63
N PRO A 52 -15.01 10.47 -6.18
CA PRO A 52 -15.01 11.87 -5.71
C PRO A 52 -15.73 12.11 -4.38
N GLY A 53 -16.72 11.27 -4.02
CA GLY A 53 -17.53 11.47 -2.82
C GLY A 53 -16.73 11.40 -1.52
N ASP A 54 -15.78 10.45 -1.45
CA ASP A 54 -14.89 10.29 -0.30
C ASP A 54 -13.88 11.43 -0.19
N LEU A 55 -13.37 11.92 -1.33
CA LEU A 55 -12.40 13.02 -1.35
C LEU A 55 -13.05 14.35 -0.98
N LEU A 56 -14.26 14.64 -1.50
CA LEU A 56 -15.01 15.85 -1.15
C LEU A 56 -15.49 15.81 0.29
N SER A 57 -15.95 14.65 0.78
CA SER A 57 -16.35 14.49 2.19
C SER A 57 -15.15 14.57 3.12
N ALA A 58 -14.01 13.98 2.77
CA ALA A 58 -12.76 14.12 3.52
C ALA A 58 -12.26 15.57 3.49
N LEU A 59 -12.29 16.24 2.34
CA LEU A 59 -11.92 17.65 2.23
C LEU A 59 -12.83 18.53 3.07
N ALA A 60 -14.15 18.30 3.03
CA ALA A 60 -15.12 19.02 3.86
C ALA A 60 -14.84 18.78 5.35
N PHE A 61 -14.63 17.54 5.78
CA PHE A 61 -14.27 17.19 7.16
C PHE A 61 -13.00 17.89 7.63
N VAL A 62 -11.96 17.88 6.78
CA VAL A 62 -10.66 18.50 7.05
C VAL A 62 -10.83 20.01 7.18
N LEU A 63 -11.53 20.67 6.25
CA LEU A 63 -11.79 22.11 6.30
C LEU A 63 -12.60 22.53 7.52
N ILE A 64 -13.64 21.77 7.87
CA ILE A 64 -14.48 22.03 9.04
C ILE A 64 -13.65 21.89 10.33
N THR A 65 -12.95 20.76 10.48
CA THR A 65 -12.10 20.49 11.64
C THR A 65 -11.04 21.57 11.80
N MET A 66 -10.45 22.02 10.68
CA MET A 66 -9.48 23.10 10.64
C MET A 66 -10.10 24.42 11.13
N ILE A 67 -11.27 24.83 10.61
CA ILE A 67 -11.97 26.05 11.04
C ILE A 67 -12.28 26.01 12.54
N LEU A 68 -12.74 24.86 13.04
CA LEU A 68 -13.07 24.67 14.45
C LEU A 68 -11.83 24.78 15.35
N MET A 69 -10.75 24.05 15.02
CA MET A 69 -9.49 24.11 15.76
C MET A 69 -8.89 25.52 15.74
N MET A 70 -8.92 26.22 14.61
CA MET A 70 -8.45 27.60 14.51
C MET A 70 -9.26 28.56 15.38
N HIS A 71 -10.58 28.37 15.47
CA HIS A 71 -11.43 29.17 16.34
C HIS A 71 -11.05 28.99 17.81
N ILE A 72 -10.90 27.73 18.24
CA ILE A 72 -10.51 27.37 19.61
C ILE A 72 -9.12 27.90 19.92
N LEU A 73 -8.14 27.64 19.04
CA LEU A 73 -6.74 28.04 19.26
C LEU A 73 -6.58 29.55 19.34
N ARG A 74 -7.28 30.32 18.48
CA ARG A 74 -7.33 31.78 18.59
C ARG A 74 -7.86 32.22 19.96
N ARG A 75 -8.91 31.58 20.47
CA ARG A 75 -9.49 31.94 21.77
C ARG A 75 -8.56 31.63 22.95
N VAL A 76 -7.82 30.53 22.87
CA VAL A 76 -6.84 30.14 23.90
C VAL A 76 -5.64 31.07 23.88
N LEU A 77 -5.09 31.38 22.70
CA LEU A 77 -3.86 32.18 22.58
C LEU A 77 -4.10 33.70 22.66
N LEU A 78 -5.26 34.16 22.20
CA LEU A 78 -5.62 35.59 22.13
C LEU A 78 -6.98 35.86 22.82
N PRO A 79 -7.12 35.56 24.14
CA PRO A 79 -8.41 35.65 24.83
C PRO A 79 -8.97 37.08 24.88
N PHE A 80 -8.10 38.08 24.84
CA PHE A 80 -8.45 39.50 24.90
C PHE A 80 -8.89 40.09 23.54
N VAL A 81 -8.67 39.37 22.44
CA VAL A 81 -8.96 39.86 21.09
C VAL A 81 -10.39 39.47 20.69
N GLN A 82 -11.32 40.39 20.97
CA GLN A 82 -12.74 40.24 20.64
C GLN A 82 -13.11 41.04 19.39
N MET A 83 -13.61 40.35 18.35
CA MET A 83 -13.95 41.00 17.07
C MET A 83 -15.05 42.06 17.23
N GLY A 84 -16.01 41.85 18.14
CA GLY A 84 -17.07 42.84 18.42
C GLY A 84 -16.51 44.14 18.98
N THR A 85 -15.56 44.05 19.92
CA THR A 85 -14.87 45.22 20.48
C THR A 85 -14.01 45.92 19.44
N LEU A 86 -13.35 45.15 18.57
CA LEU A 86 -12.58 45.69 17.43
C LEU A 86 -13.45 46.51 16.47
N VAL A 87 -14.64 46.00 16.12
CA VAL A 87 -15.57 46.72 15.24
C VAL A 87 -16.04 48.02 15.90
N HIS A 88 -16.31 48.01 17.20
CA HIS A 88 -16.74 49.22 17.90
C HIS A 88 -15.59 50.24 18.03
N LYS A 89 -14.39 49.78 18.36
CA LYS A 89 -13.18 50.61 18.44
C LYS A 89 -12.69 51.12 17.09
N ALA A 90 -13.08 50.49 15.98
CA ALA A 90 -12.74 50.97 14.64
C ALA A 90 -13.32 52.36 14.34
N TYR A 91 -14.39 52.77 15.03
CA TYR A 91 -14.94 54.13 14.92
C TYR A 91 -14.13 55.16 15.71
N GLU A 92 -13.41 54.74 16.75
CA GLU A 92 -12.62 55.62 17.62
C GLU A 92 -11.16 55.70 17.15
N ASP A 93 -10.55 54.56 16.82
CA ASP A 93 -9.20 54.44 16.30
C ASP A 93 -9.18 53.40 15.16
N PRO A 94 -9.42 53.86 13.91
CA PRO A 94 -9.45 52.99 12.75
C PRO A 94 -8.11 52.30 12.50
N LEU A 95 -6.99 52.98 12.77
CA LEU A 95 -5.65 52.47 12.47
C LEU A 95 -5.26 51.34 13.43
N ALA A 96 -5.42 51.54 14.73
CA ALA A 96 -5.13 50.49 15.71
C ALA A 96 -6.03 49.26 15.49
N SER A 97 -7.31 49.49 15.18
CA SER A 97 -8.27 48.42 14.91
C SER A 97 -7.90 47.64 13.63
N ALA A 98 -7.45 48.33 12.58
CA ALA A 98 -6.99 47.71 11.34
C ALA A 98 -5.73 46.86 11.56
N ILE A 99 -4.76 47.33 12.35
CA ILE A 99 -3.53 46.58 12.67
C ILE A 99 -3.87 45.27 13.39
N ILE A 100 -4.72 45.32 14.42
CA ILE A 100 -5.11 44.12 15.17
C ILE A 100 -5.90 43.16 14.27
N PHE A 101 -6.80 43.68 13.43
CA PHE A 101 -7.57 42.85 12.50
C PHE A 101 -6.65 42.14 11.49
N ALA A 102 -5.66 42.85 10.92
CA ALA A 102 -4.66 42.29 10.04
C ALA A 102 -3.82 41.21 10.73
N ALA A 103 -3.40 41.43 11.99
CA ALA A 103 -2.67 40.45 12.78
C ALA A 103 -3.49 39.16 13.02
N VAL A 104 -4.79 39.28 13.29
CA VAL A 104 -5.69 38.12 13.45
C VAL A 104 -5.85 37.35 12.15
N ILE A 105 -5.98 38.04 11.01
CA ILE A 105 -6.05 37.39 9.70
C ILE A 105 -4.74 36.67 9.40
N LEU A 106 -3.60 37.33 9.57
CA LEU A 106 -2.28 36.74 9.32
C LEU A 106 -2.06 35.49 10.17
N PHE A 107 -2.38 35.55 11.46
CA PHE A 107 -2.31 34.40 12.37
C PHE A 107 -3.13 33.21 11.86
N LYS A 108 -4.38 33.45 11.43
CA LYS A 108 -5.24 32.41 10.86
C LYS A 108 -4.67 31.87 9.55
N SER A 109 -4.21 32.73 8.64
CA SER A 109 -3.64 32.33 7.36
C SER A 109 -2.39 31.46 7.53
N VAL A 110 -1.52 31.78 8.50
CA VAL A 110 -0.33 30.97 8.81
C VAL A 110 -0.72 29.59 9.35
N LEU A 111 -1.75 29.51 10.20
CA LEU A 111 -2.26 28.23 10.70
C LEU A 111 -2.88 27.38 9.60
N ILE A 112 -3.68 27.98 8.72
CA ILE A 112 -4.24 27.30 7.53
C ILE A 112 -3.10 26.78 6.67
N LEU A 113 -2.11 27.62 6.35
CA LEU A 113 -0.98 27.22 5.53
C LEU A 113 -0.19 26.08 6.16
N SER A 114 0.11 26.15 7.47
CA SER A 114 0.83 25.10 8.19
C SER A 114 0.05 23.77 8.19
N PHE A 115 -1.26 23.83 8.38
CA PHE A 115 -2.13 22.64 8.35
C PHE A 115 -2.24 22.07 6.94
N VAL A 116 -2.43 22.91 5.92
CA VAL A 116 -2.42 22.51 4.51
C VAL A 116 -1.07 21.87 4.16
N LEU A 117 0.05 22.44 4.59
CA LEU A 117 1.39 21.88 4.37
C LEU A 117 1.58 20.53 5.10
N LEU A 118 0.94 20.28 6.24
CA LEU A 118 0.93 18.97 6.91
C LEU A 118 0.16 17.89 6.11
N PHE A 119 -0.87 18.28 5.35
CA PHE A 119 -1.65 17.38 4.50
C PHE A 119 -1.10 17.26 3.07
N ILE A 120 -0.38 18.28 2.58
CA ILE A 120 0.33 18.29 1.30
C ILE A 120 1.75 17.72 1.43
N ALA A 121 2.31 17.66 2.66
CA ALA A 121 3.56 16.95 2.93
C ALA A 121 3.45 15.55 2.33
N PRO A 122 4.24 15.24 1.29
CA PRO A 122 3.94 14.12 0.45
C PRO A 122 4.39 12.85 1.19
N GLY A 123 3.48 12.30 1.98
CA GLY A 123 3.37 10.86 2.07
C GLY A 123 3.01 10.38 0.67
N HIS A 124 4.02 10.17 -0.17
CA HIS A 124 3.94 9.58 -1.51
C HIS A 124 3.47 8.12 -1.42
N ALA A 125 2.30 7.87 -0.82
CA ALA A 125 1.54 6.70 -1.16
C ALA A 125 0.96 7.00 -2.54
N SER A 126 1.72 6.70 -3.60
CA SER A 126 1.18 6.55 -4.94
C SER A 126 -0.07 5.68 -4.80
N SER A 127 -1.26 6.27 -4.90
CA SER A 127 -2.49 5.52 -4.77
C SER A 127 -2.46 4.47 -5.86
N LEU A 128 -2.47 3.20 -5.47
CA LEU A 128 -2.49 2.09 -6.42
C LEU A 128 -3.69 2.29 -7.37
N PRO A 129 -3.54 1.98 -8.67
CA PRO A 129 -4.63 2.14 -9.62
C PRO A 129 -5.83 1.30 -9.20
N GLY A 130 -7.03 1.80 -9.54
CA GLY A 130 -8.28 1.07 -9.34
C GLY A 130 -8.30 -0.26 -10.10
N GLY A 131 -9.15 -1.20 -9.65
CA GLY A 131 -9.36 -2.49 -10.33
C GLY A 131 -8.37 -3.61 -9.97
N LEU A 132 -7.48 -3.39 -9.00
CA LEU A 132 -6.68 -4.47 -8.41
C LEU A 132 -7.53 -5.36 -7.47
N PRO A 133 -7.15 -6.64 -7.27
CA PRO A 133 -7.76 -7.49 -6.24
C PRO A 133 -7.70 -6.85 -4.85
N ALA A 134 -8.73 -7.05 -4.02
CA ALA A 134 -8.86 -6.35 -2.74
C ALA A 134 -7.63 -6.50 -1.82
N HIS A 135 -7.07 -7.71 -1.71
CA HIS A 135 -5.88 -7.93 -0.89
C HIS A 135 -4.59 -7.37 -1.51
N ALA A 136 -4.57 -7.04 -2.80
CA ALA A 136 -3.41 -6.42 -3.45
C ALA A 136 -3.13 -5.03 -2.88
N TYR A 137 -4.16 -4.24 -2.55
CA TYR A 137 -3.96 -2.91 -1.95
C TYR A 137 -3.20 -2.96 -0.62
N ARG A 138 -3.34 -4.06 0.13
CA ARG A 138 -2.61 -4.28 1.38
C ARG A 138 -1.21 -4.87 1.15
N ASN A 139 -1.11 -5.89 0.30
CA ASN A 139 0.08 -6.73 0.22
C ASN A 139 1.08 -6.29 -0.86
N LEU A 140 0.64 -5.54 -1.89
CA LEU A 140 1.52 -5.05 -2.95
C LEU A 140 2.57 -4.03 -2.42
N PRO A 141 2.23 -3.05 -1.56
CA PRO A 141 3.25 -2.16 -0.99
C PRO A 141 4.30 -2.91 -0.15
N ILE A 142 3.90 -3.97 0.54
CA ILE A 142 4.81 -4.84 1.31
C ILE A 142 5.76 -5.56 0.35
N LEU A 143 5.25 -6.11 -0.76
CA LEU A 143 6.06 -6.74 -1.79
C LEU A 143 7.10 -5.77 -2.35
N LEU A 144 6.70 -4.54 -2.69
CA LEU A 144 7.61 -3.53 -3.21
C LEU A 144 8.67 -3.11 -2.20
N THR A 145 8.29 -2.97 -0.93
CA THR A 145 9.26 -2.66 0.15
C THR A 145 10.32 -3.75 0.28
N GLU A 146 9.91 -5.03 0.25
CA GLU A 146 10.84 -6.15 0.33
C GLU A 146 11.66 -6.30 -0.97
N GLN A 147 11.08 -6.02 -2.15
CA GLN A 147 11.80 -5.97 -3.41
C GLN A 147 12.89 -4.90 -3.40
N GLN A 148 12.57 -3.66 -3.05
CA GLN A 148 13.54 -2.56 -2.97
C GLN A 148 14.67 -2.88 -1.99
N ARG A 149 14.35 -3.53 -0.87
CA ARG A 149 15.34 -3.87 0.16
C ARG A 149 16.30 -4.98 -0.26
N PHE A 150 15.81 -6.02 -0.94
CA PHE A 150 16.60 -7.24 -1.19
C PHE A 150 17.03 -7.41 -2.66
N TRP A 151 16.38 -6.70 -3.57
CA TRP A 151 16.67 -6.71 -5.00
C TRP A 151 16.33 -5.34 -5.64
N PRO A 152 17.00 -4.24 -5.25
CA PRO A 152 16.66 -2.89 -5.70
C PRO A 152 16.72 -2.71 -7.22
N ASP A 153 17.67 -3.39 -7.88
CA ASP A 153 17.89 -3.39 -9.32
C ASP A 153 17.02 -4.42 -10.09
N HIS A 154 15.89 -4.85 -9.51
CA HIS A 154 14.97 -5.76 -10.19
C HIS A 154 14.44 -5.12 -11.49
N PRO A 155 14.60 -5.74 -12.67
CA PRO A 155 14.35 -5.07 -13.95
C PRO A 155 12.87 -4.84 -14.29
N ALA A 156 11.94 -5.54 -13.63
CA ALA A 156 10.50 -5.37 -13.84
C ALA A 156 9.67 -5.79 -12.61
N PRO A 157 9.50 -4.94 -11.57
CA PRO A 157 8.73 -5.29 -10.38
C PRO A 157 7.29 -5.74 -10.65
N SER A 158 6.71 -5.34 -11.79
CA SER A 158 5.43 -5.86 -12.28
C SER A 158 5.39 -7.39 -12.43
N VAL A 159 6.53 -8.04 -12.69
CA VAL A 159 6.63 -9.51 -12.79
C VAL A 159 6.39 -10.16 -11.45
N LEU A 160 6.96 -9.64 -10.36
CA LEU A 160 6.75 -10.18 -9.00
C LEU A 160 5.28 -10.05 -8.58
N ALA A 161 4.65 -8.91 -8.89
CA ALA A 161 3.23 -8.72 -8.61
C ALA A 161 2.34 -9.67 -9.41
N ALA A 162 2.65 -9.88 -10.69
CA ALA A 162 1.95 -10.84 -11.53
C ALA A 162 2.15 -12.30 -11.10
N GLN A 163 3.31 -12.61 -10.54
CA GLN A 163 3.62 -13.91 -9.94
C GLN A 163 2.78 -14.15 -8.69
N VAL A 164 2.70 -13.19 -7.76
CA VAL A 164 1.81 -13.30 -6.60
C VAL A 164 0.36 -13.56 -7.04
N GLU A 165 -0.11 -12.87 -8.08
CA GLU A 165 -1.43 -13.15 -8.63
C GLU A 165 -1.55 -14.57 -9.20
N GLN A 166 -0.56 -15.06 -9.94
CA GLN A 166 -0.54 -16.41 -10.46
C GLN A 166 -0.58 -17.47 -9.34
N GLU A 167 0.11 -17.19 -8.24
CA GLU A 167 0.24 -18.10 -7.10
C GLU A 167 -1.03 -18.13 -6.22
N THR A 168 -1.76 -17.02 -6.14
CA THR A 168 -2.83 -16.87 -5.14
C THR A 168 -4.25 -16.75 -5.71
N CYS A 169 -4.41 -16.48 -7.01
CA CYS A 169 -5.70 -16.12 -7.59
C CYS A 169 -6.26 -17.22 -8.51
N PRO A 170 -7.14 -18.10 -8.00
CA PRO A 170 -8.02 -18.92 -8.84
C PRO A 170 -8.89 -18.06 -9.76
N SER A 171 -9.36 -16.92 -9.25
CA SER A 171 -10.02 -15.84 -9.98
C SER A 171 -9.73 -14.50 -9.29
N LEU A 172 -9.98 -13.38 -9.97
CA LEU A 172 -9.71 -12.04 -9.41
C LEU A 172 -10.61 -11.66 -8.24
N HIS A 173 -11.78 -12.30 -8.14
CA HIS A 173 -12.76 -12.09 -7.07
C HIS A 173 -12.64 -13.14 -5.97
N SER A 174 -11.72 -14.10 -6.08
CA SER A 174 -11.49 -15.09 -5.04
C SER A 174 -10.94 -14.42 -3.79
N ALA A 175 -11.45 -14.83 -2.61
CA ALA A 175 -10.90 -14.42 -1.33
C ALA A 175 -9.44 -14.85 -1.11
N GLN A 176 -8.95 -15.80 -1.90
CA GLN A 176 -7.53 -16.19 -1.88
C GLN A 176 -6.66 -15.23 -2.69
N CYS A 177 -7.23 -14.49 -3.65
CA CYS A 177 -6.46 -13.68 -4.57
C CYS A 177 -5.72 -12.57 -3.83
N TRP A 178 -4.38 -12.57 -3.93
CA TRP A 178 -3.46 -11.70 -3.20
C TRP A 178 -3.46 -11.86 -1.67
N SER A 179 -4.10 -12.90 -1.13
CA SER A 179 -4.16 -13.14 0.32
C SER A 179 -2.89 -13.80 0.82
N GLU A 180 -2.35 -13.31 1.93
CA GLU A 180 -1.27 -13.97 2.68
C GLU A 180 -1.68 -15.34 3.24
N ARG A 181 -2.99 -15.64 3.22
CA ARG A 181 -3.61 -16.90 3.63
C ARG A 181 -4.05 -17.77 2.46
N ALA A 182 -3.63 -17.48 1.23
CA ALA A 182 -3.88 -18.36 0.10
C ALA A 182 -3.24 -19.74 0.36
N GLU A 183 -3.98 -20.82 0.13
CA GLU A 183 -3.51 -22.17 0.43
C GLU A 183 -3.86 -23.16 -0.68
N LEU A 184 -2.85 -23.92 -1.09
CA LEU A 184 -3.03 -25.16 -1.82
C LEU A 184 -2.71 -26.32 -0.88
N LYS A 185 -3.75 -26.89 -0.27
CA LYS A 185 -3.62 -28.03 0.65
C LYS A 185 -4.20 -29.28 0.01
N THR A 186 -3.33 -30.21 -0.32
CA THR A 186 -3.67 -31.53 -0.88
C THR A 186 -3.03 -32.64 -0.05
N SER A 187 -3.32 -33.90 -0.39
CA SER A 187 -2.63 -35.05 0.22
C SER A 187 -1.15 -35.13 -0.16
N ARG A 188 -0.71 -34.42 -1.22
CA ARG A 188 0.67 -34.44 -1.73
C ARG A 188 1.50 -33.26 -1.27
N GLU A 189 0.86 -32.10 -1.13
CA GLU A 189 1.56 -30.85 -0.84
C GLU A 189 0.72 -29.86 -0.05
N HIS A 190 1.42 -28.97 0.63
CA HIS A 190 0.89 -27.82 1.34
C HIS A 190 1.66 -26.57 0.89
N GLY A 191 1.07 -25.81 -0.03
CA GLY A 191 1.54 -24.51 -0.50
C GLY A 191 0.83 -23.39 0.24
N ILE A 192 1.58 -22.36 0.67
CA ILE A 192 1.05 -21.24 1.47
C ILE A 192 1.47 -19.87 0.93
N GLY A 193 0.54 -18.93 1.04
CA GLY A 193 0.80 -17.50 0.96
C GLY A 193 1.15 -16.97 -0.43
N LEU A 194 1.70 -15.75 -0.44
CA LEU A 194 1.92 -14.92 -1.63
C LEU A 194 2.82 -15.58 -2.69
N GLY A 195 3.73 -16.47 -2.28
CA GLY A 195 4.62 -17.21 -3.18
C GLY A 195 4.36 -18.71 -3.28
N GLN A 196 3.23 -19.21 -2.74
CA GLN A 196 2.89 -20.64 -2.62
C GLN A 196 4.07 -21.48 -2.14
N ILE A 197 4.58 -21.15 -0.95
CA ILE A 197 5.76 -21.78 -0.39
C ILE A 197 5.39 -23.18 0.07
N THR A 198 6.03 -24.19 -0.54
CA THR A 198 5.50 -25.55 -0.50
C THR A 198 6.27 -26.47 0.43
N ARG A 199 5.53 -27.30 1.18
CA ARG A 199 6.03 -28.50 1.85
C ARG A 199 5.32 -29.74 1.34
N THR A 200 6.09 -30.78 1.09
CA THR A 200 5.65 -32.14 0.74
C THR A 200 6.29 -33.14 1.71
N ALA A 201 6.02 -34.43 1.52
CA ALA A 201 6.73 -35.48 2.25
C ALA A 201 8.24 -35.55 1.93
N ARG A 202 8.68 -34.99 0.80
CA ARG A 202 10.08 -35.09 0.32
C ARG A 202 10.88 -33.81 0.47
N PHE A 203 10.23 -32.66 0.52
CA PHE A 203 10.93 -31.37 0.64
C PHE A 203 10.09 -30.33 1.39
N ASP A 204 10.79 -29.37 1.99
CA ASP A 204 10.22 -28.24 2.71
C ASP A 204 10.93 -26.96 2.28
N THR A 205 10.24 -26.16 1.47
CA THR A 205 10.78 -24.93 0.88
C THR A 205 11.02 -23.87 1.95
N LEU A 206 10.12 -23.72 2.93
CA LEU A 206 10.29 -22.76 4.03
C LEU A 206 11.56 -23.09 4.82
N SER A 207 11.72 -24.35 5.21
CA SER A 207 12.91 -24.79 5.96
C SER A 207 14.19 -24.63 5.14
N ALA A 208 14.16 -24.90 3.82
CA ALA A 208 15.29 -24.69 2.94
C ALA A 208 15.68 -23.20 2.82
N LEU A 209 14.71 -22.32 2.58
CA LEU A 209 14.92 -20.88 2.51
C LEU A 209 15.45 -20.32 3.84
N LYS A 210 14.93 -20.80 4.98
CA LYS A 210 15.47 -20.42 6.30
C LYS A 210 16.92 -20.81 6.49
N ARG A 211 17.31 -22.03 6.10
CA ARG A 211 18.72 -22.46 6.17
C ARG A 211 19.61 -21.60 5.29
N GLN A 212 19.11 -21.21 4.12
CA GLN A 212 19.86 -20.43 3.15
C GLN A 212 20.01 -18.95 3.54
N TYR A 213 18.93 -18.32 4.04
CA TYR A 213 18.89 -16.87 4.30
C TYR A 213 18.93 -16.50 5.78
N GLY A 214 19.01 -17.49 6.67
CA GLY A 214 19.30 -17.34 8.10
C GLY A 214 18.45 -16.26 8.78
N ALA A 215 19.14 -15.22 9.28
CA ALA A 215 18.55 -14.10 10.02
C ALA A 215 17.40 -13.40 9.27
N LEU A 216 17.43 -13.38 7.93
CA LEU A 216 16.40 -12.71 7.13
C LEU A 216 15.03 -13.40 7.24
N LEU A 217 14.99 -14.69 7.56
CA LEU A 217 13.77 -15.49 7.66
C LEU A 217 13.65 -16.23 9.01
N ALA A 218 14.45 -15.85 10.02
CA ALA A 218 14.59 -16.59 11.28
C ALA A 218 13.23 -16.81 11.99
N ASN A 219 12.36 -15.79 11.99
CA ASN A 219 11.07 -15.81 12.67
C ASN A 219 9.94 -16.44 11.86
N TRP A 220 10.21 -16.90 10.64
CA TRP A 220 9.18 -17.56 9.82
C TRP A 220 9.10 -19.04 10.17
N SER A 221 7.91 -19.63 10.23
CA SER A 221 7.76 -21.06 10.54
C SER A 221 6.42 -21.59 10.07
N TRP A 222 6.28 -22.91 10.00
CA TRP A 222 4.99 -23.55 9.76
C TRP A 222 3.96 -23.33 10.89
N ALA A 223 4.39 -22.91 12.08
CA ALA A 223 3.49 -22.50 13.17
C ALA A 223 2.99 -21.05 13.02
N ALA A 224 3.74 -20.20 12.29
CA ALA A 224 3.39 -18.82 12.00
C ALA A 224 3.66 -18.47 10.52
N PRO A 225 2.95 -19.11 9.56
CA PRO A 225 3.28 -19.03 8.15
C PRO A 225 2.82 -17.74 7.46
N TYR A 226 1.84 -17.03 8.02
CA TYR A 226 1.09 -15.97 7.33
C TYR A 226 1.64 -14.56 7.50
N ASN A 227 2.91 -14.39 7.88
CA ASN A 227 3.51 -13.06 7.95
C ASN A 227 3.75 -12.53 6.51
N PRO A 228 3.05 -11.46 6.08
CA PRO A 228 3.11 -11.01 4.68
C PRO A 228 4.49 -10.50 4.27
N ALA A 229 5.23 -9.85 5.17
CA ALA A 229 6.57 -9.36 4.89
C ALA A 229 7.57 -10.51 4.69
N LEU A 230 7.50 -11.55 5.54
CA LEU A 230 8.37 -12.73 5.40
C LEU A 230 8.02 -13.56 4.15
N GLN A 231 6.74 -13.64 3.78
CA GLN A 231 6.33 -14.28 2.52
C GLN A 231 6.84 -13.51 1.30
N ALA A 232 6.63 -12.20 1.25
CA ALA A 232 7.11 -11.35 0.16
C ALA A 232 8.64 -11.39 0.05
N ARG A 233 9.35 -11.31 1.18
CA ARG A 233 10.81 -11.46 1.25
C ARG A 233 11.27 -12.79 0.68
N ALA A 234 10.63 -13.88 1.08
CA ALA A 234 10.97 -15.23 0.61
C ALA A 234 10.82 -15.34 -0.91
N LEU A 235 9.70 -14.83 -1.46
CA LEU A 235 9.46 -14.78 -2.91
C LEU A 235 10.59 -14.00 -3.61
N VAL A 236 10.86 -12.75 -3.18
CA VAL A 236 11.90 -11.89 -3.78
C VAL A 236 13.28 -12.56 -3.75
N LEU A 237 13.68 -13.14 -2.61
CA LEU A 237 14.96 -13.81 -2.46
C LEU A 237 15.07 -15.05 -3.35
N GLN A 238 14.00 -15.84 -3.45
CA GLN A 238 13.97 -17.03 -4.28
C GLN A 238 13.99 -16.70 -5.77
N ASP A 239 13.23 -15.69 -6.22
CA ASP A 239 13.33 -15.21 -7.60
C ASP A 239 14.72 -14.65 -7.91
N LYS A 240 15.31 -13.87 -7.00
CA LYS A 240 16.69 -13.37 -7.16
C LYS A 240 17.69 -14.50 -7.30
N GLN A 241 17.55 -15.56 -6.50
CA GLN A 241 18.39 -16.75 -6.58
C GLN A 241 18.25 -17.48 -7.91
N CYS A 242 17.05 -17.52 -8.48
CA CYS A 242 16.83 -18.09 -9.80
C CYS A 242 17.36 -17.19 -10.93
N TYR A 243 17.20 -15.88 -10.78
CA TYR A 243 17.63 -14.89 -11.76
C TYR A 243 19.14 -14.75 -11.85
N THR A 244 19.82 -14.60 -10.71
CA THR A 244 21.24 -14.25 -10.64
C THR A 244 22.19 -15.19 -11.40
N PRO A 245 22.07 -16.52 -11.34
CA PRO A 245 23.00 -17.44 -12.01
C PRO A 245 22.69 -17.66 -13.49
N ILE A 246 21.55 -17.21 -14.00
CA ILE A 246 21.21 -17.37 -15.41
C ILE A 246 22.13 -16.47 -16.25
N ARG A 247 22.72 -17.06 -17.30
CA ARG A 247 23.65 -16.42 -18.24
C ARG A 247 23.28 -16.76 -19.68
N GLY A 248 23.70 -15.91 -20.62
CA GLY A 248 23.51 -16.11 -22.05
C GLY A 248 22.04 -16.12 -22.45
N THR A 249 21.29 -15.11 -22.03
CA THR A 249 19.91 -14.85 -22.44
C THR A 249 19.92 -13.70 -23.43
N ALA A 250 19.00 -13.73 -24.40
CA ALA A 250 19.02 -12.75 -25.49
C ALA A 250 18.70 -11.32 -25.01
N ASN A 251 17.89 -11.19 -23.96
CA ASN A 251 17.55 -9.93 -23.31
C ASN A 251 16.90 -10.17 -21.93
N THR A 252 16.61 -9.08 -21.21
CA THR A 252 16.00 -9.08 -19.89
C THR A 252 14.65 -9.81 -19.83
N LYS A 253 13.82 -9.72 -20.88
CA LYS A 253 12.52 -10.41 -20.92
C LYS A 253 12.72 -11.93 -20.95
N GLU A 254 13.64 -12.43 -21.77
CA GLU A 254 13.99 -13.85 -21.82
C GLU A 254 14.60 -14.31 -20.49
N HIS A 255 15.43 -13.47 -19.87
CA HIS A 255 16.03 -13.74 -18.56
C HIS A 255 14.98 -13.90 -17.46
N LEU A 256 14.02 -12.97 -17.37
CA LEU A 256 12.91 -13.04 -16.43
C LEU A 256 12.04 -14.28 -16.67
N ALA A 257 11.74 -14.60 -17.93
CA ALA A 257 10.97 -15.79 -18.27
C ALA A 257 11.66 -17.10 -17.83
N MET A 258 12.97 -17.20 -18.05
CA MET A 258 13.76 -18.34 -17.57
C MET A 258 13.83 -18.39 -16.04
N SER A 259 13.90 -17.24 -15.38
CA SER A 259 13.93 -17.14 -13.91
C SER A 259 12.63 -17.65 -13.28
N LEU A 260 11.47 -17.28 -13.86
CA LEU A 260 10.16 -17.79 -13.46
C LEU A 260 10.05 -19.32 -13.65
N ASN A 261 10.63 -19.86 -14.73
CA ASN A 261 10.67 -21.31 -14.89
C ASN A 261 11.56 -21.97 -13.84
N CYS A 262 12.71 -21.36 -13.49
CA CYS A 262 13.54 -21.82 -12.39
C CYS A 262 12.79 -21.78 -11.05
N TYR A 263 12.00 -20.74 -10.78
CA TYR A 263 11.22 -20.64 -9.55
C TYR A 263 10.22 -21.81 -9.46
N ASN A 264 9.45 -22.03 -10.54
CA ASN A 264 8.38 -23.03 -10.57
C ASN A 264 8.88 -24.49 -10.69
N ALA A 265 9.89 -24.74 -11.52
CA ALA A 265 10.34 -26.10 -11.87
C ALA A 265 11.73 -26.45 -11.31
N GLY A 266 12.44 -25.48 -10.74
CA GLY A 266 13.81 -25.63 -10.26
C GLY A 266 14.87 -25.42 -11.35
N PRO A 267 16.12 -25.10 -10.94
CA PRO A 267 17.22 -24.80 -11.87
C PRO A 267 17.61 -25.97 -12.75
N GLY A 268 17.52 -27.21 -12.24
CA GLY A 268 17.83 -28.42 -13.02
C GLY A 268 16.88 -28.61 -14.21
N MET A 269 15.58 -28.37 -14.02
CA MET A 269 14.59 -28.48 -15.10
C MET A 269 14.78 -27.40 -16.16
N LEU A 270 15.14 -26.18 -15.76
CA LEU A 270 15.51 -25.11 -16.69
C LEU A 270 16.77 -25.50 -17.49
N ALA A 271 17.81 -26.00 -16.83
CA ALA A 271 19.05 -26.41 -17.50
C ALA A 271 18.81 -27.49 -18.56
N ILE A 272 18.02 -28.52 -18.23
CA ILE A 272 17.63 -29.56 -19.20
C ILE A 272 16.82 -28.95 -20.35
N SER A 273 15.89 -28.03 -20.06
CA SER A 273 15.08 -27.36 -21.08
C SER A 273 15.95 -26.60 -22.09
N ARG A 274 16.94 -25.84 -21.60
CA ARG A 274 17.89 -25.10 -22.46
C ARG A 274 18.79 -26.04 -23.26
N SER A 275 19.31 -27.08 -22.63
CA SER A 275 20.13 -28.10 -23.30
C SER A 275 19.38 -28.80 -24.43
N ARG A 276 18.12 -29.16 -24.21
CA ARG A 276 17.28 -29.80 -25.25
C ARG A 276 16.93 -28.84 -26.39
N CYS A 277 16.70 -27.56 -26.08
CA CYS A 277 16.58 -26.54 -27.12
C CYS A 277 17.89 -26.46 -27.93
N ALA A 278 19.05 -26.38 -27.29
CA ALA A 278 20.33 -26.31 -28.01
C ALA A 278 20.57 -27.51 -28.94
N ALA A 279 20.06 -28.70 -28.61
CA ALA A 279 20.13 -29.90 -29.44
C ALA A 279 19.10 -29.93 -30.59
N GLN A 280 18.09 -29.07 -30.57
CA GLN A 280 17.03 -29.03 -31.57
C GLN A 280 17.37 -28.06 -32.71
N ARG A 281 17.29 -28.54 -33.96
CA ARG A 281 17.54 -27.72 -35.14
C ARG A 281 16.64 -26.47 -35.15
N GLY A 282 17.27 -25.30 -35.23
CA GLY A 282 16.58 -24.00 -35.29
C GLY A 282 16.11 -23.43 -33.95
N CYS A 283 16.34 -24.11 -32.83
CA CYS A 283 16.00 -23.58 -31.51
C CYS A 283 17.15 -22.71 -30.94
N LYS A 284 16.79 -21.59 -30.31
CA LYS A 284 17.73 -20.64 -29.71
C LYS A 284 17.71 -20.76 -28.18
N PRO A 285 18.74 -21.35 -27.54
CA PRO A 285 18.73 -21.65 -26.10
C PRO A 285 18.87 -20.42 -25.17
N ASP A 286 19.08 -19.25 -25.75
CA ASP A 286 19.09 -17.92 -25.14
C ASP A 286 17.72 -17.20 -25.23
N HIS A 287 16.77 -17.75 -25.98
CA HIS A 287 15.38 -17.28 -26.04
C HIS A 287 14.45 -18.27 -25.33
N TRP A 288 13.61 -17.77 -24.42
CA TRP A 288 12.53 -18.54 -23.84
C TRP A 288 11.37 -18.67 -24.82
N PHE A 289 10.79 -17.53 -25.22
CA PHE A 289 9.56 -17.49 -26.02
C PHE A 289 9.81 -17.99 -27.44
N GLY A 290 8.96 -18.92 -27.91
CA GLY A 290 9.10 -19.56 -29.21
C GLY A 290 10.29 -20.52 -29.34
N HIS A 291 11.06 -20.75 -28.28
CA HIS A 291 12.27 -21.58 -28.29
C HIS A 291 12.33 -22.54 -27.09
N VAL A 292 12.98 -22.18 -25.99
CA VAL A 292 13.15 -23.08 -24.82
C VAL A 292 11.81 -23.57 -24.26
N GLU A 293 10.74 -22.77 -24.37
CA GLU A 293 9.42 -23.20 -23.91
C GLU A 293 8.83 -24.36 -24.75
N LEU A 294 9.15 -24.41 -26.06
CA LEU A 294 8.69 -25.41 -27.01
C LEU A 294 9.57 -26.66 -27.04
N ALA A 295 10.81 -26.57 -26.53
CA ALA A 295 11.72 -27.71 -26.45
C ALA A 295 11.12 -28.81 -25.55
N ALA A 296 11.27 -30.07 -25.97
CA ALA A 296 10.67 -31.21 -25.30
C ALA A 296 11.02 -31.26 -23.79
N GLY A 297 9.99 -31.25 -22.95
CA GLY A 297 10.12 -31.17 -21.50
C GLY A 297 10.75 -32.36 -20.80
N PRO A 298 11.48 -32.18 -19.68
CA PRO A 298 12.12 -33.29 -18.96
C PRO A 298 11.13 -34.27 -18.32
N SER A 299 9.93 -33.79 -17.97
CA SER A 299 8.91 -34.60 -17.28
C SER A 299 7.60 -34.62 -18.06
N ARG A 300 7.23 -35.81 -18.55
CA ARG A 300 5.90 -36.10 -19.11
C ARG A 300 4.93 -36.65 -18.07
N THR A 301 5.36 -36.78 -16.81
CA THR A 301 4.55 -37.27 -15.72
C THR A 301 3.37 -36.33 -15.46
N THR A 302 2.17 -36.90 -15.39
CA THR A 302 0.95 -36.17 -15.06
C THR A 302 1.05 -35.58 -13.65
N GLY A 303 1.00 -34.25 -13.56
CA GLY A 303 0.80 -33.47 -12.34
C GLY A 303 -0.68 -33.21 -12.08
N TYR A 304 -1.08 -31.93 -12.01
CA TYR A 304 -2.45 -31.52 -11.67
C TYR A 304 -3.40 -31.54 -12.88
N GLY A 305 -4.58 -32.16 -12.71
CA GLY A 305 -5.69 -32.05 -13.66
C GLY A 305 -5.33 -32.50 -15.08
N LYS A 306 -4.72 -33.68 -15.22
CA LYS A 306 -4.21 -34.28 -16.48
C LYS A 306 -3.03 -33.56 -17.14
N ARG A 307 -2.55 -32.43 -16.62
CA ARG A 307 -1.39 -31.70 -17.17
C ARG A 307 -0.08 -32.26 -16.63
N SER A 308 0.96 -32.31 -17.45
CA SER A 308 2.31 -32.70 -16.99
C SER A 308 3.00 -31.56 -16.23
N PHE A 309 3.97 -31.88 -15.38
CA PHE A 309 4.81 -30.86 -14.73
C PHE A 309 5.53 -29.96 -15.73
N TYR A 310 5.91 -30.50 -16.89
CA TYR A 310 6.42 -29.69 -17.99
C TYR A 310 5.39 -28.65 -18.45
N ALA A 311 4.17 -29.07 -18.78
CA ALA A 311 3.12 -28.18 -19.27
C ALA A 311 2.79 -27.08 -18.25
N ILE A 312 2.67 -27.46 -16.98
CA ILE A 312 2.44 -26.51 -15.87
C ILE A 312 3.53 -25.44 -15.82
N SER A 313 4.80 -25.85 -15.94
CA SER A 313 5.93 -24.91 -15.86
C SER A 313 6.03 -23.93 -17.03
N ARG A 314 5.48 -24.28 -18.21
CA ARG A 314 5.41 -23.38 -19.38
C ARG A 314 4.24 -22.44 -19.27
N GLU A 315 3.10 -22.98 -18.85
CA GLU A 315 1.89 -22.20 -18.59
C GLU A 315 2.13 -21.15 -17.51
N TYR A 316 2.89 -21.50 -16.45
CA TYR A 316 3.28 -20.58 -15.39
C TYR A 316 3.97 -19.32 -15.94
N VAL A 317 5.02 -19.49 -16.74
CA VAL A 317 5.76 -18.36 -17.34
C VAL A 317 4.87 -17.54 -18.27
N SER A 318 4.10 -18.21 -19.14
CA SER A 318 3.18 -17.54 -20.07
C SER A 318 2.11 -16.73 -19.33
N ASN A 319 1.48 -17.30 -18.30
CA ASN A 319 0.46 -16.63 -17.51
C ASN A 319 1.00 -15.37 -16.82
N ILE A 320 2.19 -15.45 -16.22
CA ILE A 320 2.80 -14.30 -15.54
C ILE A 320 3.20 -13.25 -16.57
N MET A 321 4.05 -13.61 -17.53
CA MET A 321 4.68 -12.64 -18.45
C MET A 321 3.72 -12.04 -19.46
N LEU A 322 2.72 -12.80 -19.93
CA LEU A 322 1.86 -12.41 -21.05
C LEU A 322 0.42 -12.08 -20.65
N LYS A 323 -0.11 -12.66 -19.57
CA LYS A 323 -1.52 -12.46 -19.18
C LYS A 323 -1.68 -11.52 -17.98
N ARG A 324 -0.93 -11.76 -16.90
CA ARG A 324 -1.14 -11.07 -15.62
C ARG A 324 -0.32 -9.80 -15.47
N ARG A 325 0.93 -9.79 -15.98
CA ARG A 325 1.85 -8.64 -15.87
C ARG A 325 1.26 -7.32 -16.36
N ASN A 326 0.41 -7.34 -17.39
CA ASN A 326 -0.19 -6.12 -17.93
C ASN A 326 -0.89 -5.28 -16.85
N ARG A 327 -1.54 -5.92 -15.87
CA ARG A 327 -2.23 -5.21 -14.77
C ARG A 327 -1.28 -4.42 -13.87
N TYR A 328 -0.01 -4.81 -13.81
CA TYR A 328 0.99 -4.26 -12.89
C TYR A 328 2.08 -3.44 -13.57
N GLN A 329 2.00 -3.19 -14.88
CA GLN A 329 3.05 -2.48 -15.63
C GLN A 329 3.33 -1.07 -15.09
N PHE A 330 2.35 -0.45 -14.42
CA PHE A 330 2.54 0.85 -13.76
C PHE A 330 3.65 0.84 -12.70
N LEU A 331 4.05 -0.33 -12.19
CA LEU A 331 5.15 -0.49 -11.24
C LEU A 331 6.52 -0.31 -11.91
N ASP A 332 6.67 -0.73 -13.17
CA ASP A 332 7.96 -0.66 -13.86
C ASP A 332 8.34 0.79 -14.19
N ALA A 333 7.34 1.64 -14.45
CA ALA A 333 7.55 3.07 -14.70
C ALA A 333 8.02 3.84 -13.46
N GLN A 334 7.64 3.39 -12.25
CA GLN A 334 8.04 4.02 -11.00
C GLN A 334 9.50 3.67 -10.64
N SER A 335 9.96 2.48 -11.02
CA SER A 335 11.35 2.03 -10.79
C SER A 335 12.37 2.69 -11.71
N ALA A 336 11.94 3.34 -12.79
CA ALA A 336 12.83 4.11 -13.67
C ALA A 336 13.18 5.51 -13.14
N ASN A 337 12.50 5.97 -12.07
CA ASN A 337 12.62 7.32 -11.50
C ASN A 337 13.33 7.36 -10.13
N VAL A 338 13.98 6.25 -9.73
CA VAL A 338 14.78 6.13 -8.49
C VAL A 338 16.23 5.83 -8.87
#